data_AF-A0AAQ5Y198-F1
#
_entry.id   AF-A0AAQ5Y198-F1
#
_cell.length_a   1.000
_cell.length_b   1.000
_cell.length_c   1.000
_cell.angle_alpha   90.00
_cell.angle_beta   90.00
_cell.angle_gamma   90.00
#
_symmetry.space_group_name_H-M   'P 1'
#
loop_
_entity.id
_entity.type
_entity.pdbx_description
1 polymer ?
#
loop_
_entity_poly.entity_id
_entity_poly.type
_entity_poly.pdbx_seq_one_letter_code
_entity_poly.pdbx_strand_id
1 'polypeptide(L)'
;MRLRNGTVATAIIFFTSFLSLSWYTAWQNGKEKLIAYQREFHALKERLRVAEHRTLQRSSELNNILEQFRRAIAETNSSKDALTNFSDETQKLLKELANRKPLQVPNIYHHLPHLLNNEGSLHPAVQVGLGRTGVTMVMGIPTVKRKVKSYLSETLRSLIDKLSPEEKLDCVIIVFVGETDVDYVHSVVAGLEKEFSTELSSGLLEVISPPATYYPDLTNLKETFGDSRERVKWRTKQNLDYSFLMMYAVSKGVYYVQLEDDIVAKPNYFATMKNFALQLSSEDWMILEFSQLGFIGKMFQAPDLNLIVEFIFMFYKEKPIDWLLDHILWVKVCNPEKDAKHCERQKSSLRVRFRPSLFQHVGLHSSLAGKIQKLTDKDFLKPLLHKMHVNPPAEVSTSMKVYQGHTLEKTYLGEDFFWAITPTAGDYILFKFDRPVSIERFLFRSGNQEHPGDKIENTTVEILPVSESGLQTKEKYKRSEDRFYRIGQFEKGVAEGAVDPSLNPVLALRLSVLKDSAVWAILSEIHIKRITG
;
A
#
# COMPACT_ATOMS: atom_id res chain seq x y z
N MET A 1 -35.36 16.47 66.05
CA MET A 1 -33.98 16.46 65.52
C MET A 1 -33.94 15.80 64.13
N ARG A 2 -34.56 16.40 63.11
CA ARG A 2 -34.59 15.86 61.74
C ARG A 2 -34.84 17.02 60.77
N LEU A 3 -33.77 17.64 60.25
CA LEU A 3 -33.80 18.49 59.04
C LEU A 3 -32.40 19.04 58.66
N ARG A 4 -31.29 18.53 59.23
CA ARG A 4 -29.93 19.02 58.91
C ARG A 4 -29.18 18.23 57.82
N ASN A 5 -29.68 17.07 57.39
CA ASN A 5 -28.96 16.18 56.47
C ASN A 5 -29.48 16.20 55.03
N GLY A 6 -30.67 16.78 54.78
CA GLY A 6 -31.28 16.79 53.43
C GLY A 6 -30.57 17.73 52.45
N THR A 7 -30.20 18.93 52.91
CA THR A 7 -29.47 19.93 52.12
C THR A 7 -28.03 19.53 51.82
N VAL A 8 -27.40 18.75 52.70
CA VAL A 8 -26.05 18.21 52.48
C VAL A 8 -26.10 17.07 51.45
N ALA A 9 -27.11 16.19 51.52
CA ALA A 9 -27.27 15.10 50.57
C ALA A 9 -27.57 15.60 49.14
N THR A 10 -28.43 16.62 49.00
CA THR A 10 -28.71 17.21 47.68
C THR A 10 -27.50 17.94 47.10
N ALA A 11 -26.72 18.64 47.93
CA ALA A 11 -25.48 19.28 47.50
C ALA A 11 -24.41 18.25 47.03
N ILE A 12 -24.29 17.11 47.71
CA ILE A 12 -23.38 16.02 47.31
C ILE A 12 -23.82 15.38 46.00
N ILE A 13 -25.13 15.14 45.81
CA ILE A 13 -25.66 14.59 44.56
C ILE A 13 -25.42 15.55 43.40
N PHE A 14 -25.63 16.85 43.59
CA PHE A 14 -25.34 17.85 42.56
C PHE A 14 -23.84 17.97 42.25
N PHE A 15 -22.97 17.92 43.26
CA PHE A 15 -21.53 17.96 43.02
C PHE A 15 -21.02 16.70 42.30
N THR A 16 -21.50 15.51 42.69
CA THR A 16 -21.11 14.25 42.05
C THR A 16 -21.65 14.12 40.63
N SER A 17 -22.85 14.62 40.34
CA SER A 17 -23.41 14.65 38.99
C SER A 17 -22.70 15.69 38.10
N PHE A 18 -22.32 16.84 38.65
CA PHE A 18 -21.58 17.85 37.89
C PHE A 18 -20.14 17.41 37.60
N LEU A 19 -19.47 16.75 38.55
CA LEU A 19 -18.15 16.16 38.36
C LEU A 19 -18.18 14.99 37.37
N SER A 20 -19.21 14.14 37.40
CA SER A 20 -19.34 13.04 36.44
C SER A 20 -19.67 13.52 35.02
N LEU A 21 -20.49 14.56 34.87
CA LEU A 21 -20.75 15.19 33.58
C LEU A 21 -19.52 15.92 33.02
N SER A 22 -18.77 16.61 33.89
CA SER A 22 -17.51 17.27 33.54
C SER A 22 -16.42 16.26 33.13
N TRP A 23 -16.31 15.14 33.83
CA TRP A 23 -15.40 14.05 33.44
C TRP A 23 -15.83 13.34 32.17
N TYR A 24 -17.12 13.10 31.98
CA TYR A 24 -17.66 12.48 30.77
C TYR A 24 -17.44 13.36 29.53
N THR A 25 -17.65 14.67 29.64
CA THR A 25 -17.37 15.63 28.56
C THR A 25 -15.88 15.77 28.29
N ALA A 26 -15.03 15.81 29.32
CA ALA A 26 -13.57 15.78 29.15
C ALA A 26 -13.06 14.48 28.50
N TRP A 27 -13.68 13.34 28.82
CA TRP A 27 -13.35 12.03 28.24
C TRP A 27 -13.83 11.86 26.80
N GLN A 28 -15.06 12.32 26.47
CA GLN A 28 -15.57 12.37 25.09
C GLN A 28 -14.69 13.27 24.21
N ASN A 29 -14.36 14.48 24.68
CA ASN A 29 -13.41 15.37 24.00
C ASN A 29 -12.02 14.71 23.88
N GLY A 30 -11.56 13.98 24.90
CA GLY A 30 -10.28 13.26 24.86
C GLY A 30 -10.28 12.13 23.82
N LYS A 31 -11.41 11.45 23.60
CA LYS A 31 -11.53 10.32 22.67
C LYS A 31 -11.71 10.80 21.22
N GLU A 32 -12.56 11.79 20.95
CA GLU A 32 -12.62 12.42 19.61
C GLU A 32 -11.28 13.03 19.25
N LYS A 33 -10.63 13.70 20.21
CA LYS A 33 -9.23 14.08 20.08
C LYS A 33 -8.33 12.90 19.79
N LEU A 34 -8.48 11.73 20.42
CA LEU A 34 -7.60 10.57 20.17
C LEU A 34 -7.69 10.02 18.73
N ILE A 35 -8.90 9.95 18.15
CA ILE A 35 -9.09 9.49 16.76
C ILE A 35 -8.66 10.55 15.76
N ALA A 36 -9.01 11.82 16.03
CA ALA A 36 -8.48 12.95 15.28
C ALA A 36 -6.95 12.96 15.38
N TYR A 37 -6.38 12.72 16.56
CA TYR A 37 -4.94 12.59 16.79
C TYR A 37 -4.37 11.38 16.11
N GLN A 38 -5.05 10.23 15.97
CA GLN A 38 -4.50 9.11 15.19
C GLN A 38 -4.45 9.42 13.69
N ARG A 39 -5.50 10.05 13.13
CA ARG A 39 -5.50 10.51 11.74
C ARG A 39 -4.54 11.66 11.51
N GLU A 40 -4.49 12.62 12.42
CA GLU A 40 -3.54 13.73 12.40
C GLU A 40 -2.13 13.24 12.64
N PHE A 41 -1.90 12.26 13.51
CA PHE A 41 -0.60 11.65 13.77
C PHE A 41 -0.16 10.81 12.58
N HIS A 42 -1.08 10.11 11.89
CA HIS A 42 -0.77 9.47 10.62
C HIS A 42 -0.43 10.52 9.55
N ALA A 43 -1.28 11.53 9.37
CA ALA A 43 -1.02 12.63 8.44
C ALA A 43 0.23 13.44 8.81
N LEU A 44 0.59 13.49 10.09
CA LEU A 44 1.78 14.15 10.63
C LEU A 44 3.00 13.26 10.48
N LYS A 45 2.90 11.94 10.68
CA LYS A 45 3.96 10.95 10.45
C LYS A 45 4.29 10.87 8.96
N GLU A 46 3.28 10.88 8.10
CA GLU A 46 3.45 11.01 6.65
C GLU A 46 4.05 12.37 6.29
N ARG A 47 3.50 13.47 6.80
CA ARG A 47 4.09 14.80 6.58
C ARG A 47 5.52 14.90 7.12
N LEU A 48 5.83 14.23 8.23
CA LEU A 48 7.14 14.22 8.87
C LEU A 48 8.11 13.38 8.04
N ARG A 49 7.75 12.17 7.62
CA ARG A 49 8.60 11.36 6.71
C ARG A 49 8.80 12.07 5.37
N VAL A 50 7.73 12.63 4.79
CA VAL A 50 7.84 13.46 3.57
C VAL A 50 8.71 14.69 3.83
N ALA A 51 8.63 15.32 5.00
CA ALA A 51 9.47 16.47 5.36
C ALA A 51 10.93 16.08 5.61
N GLU A 52 11.20 14.99 6.33
CA GLU A 52 12.53 14.42 6.57
C GLU A 52 13.16 14.03 5.23
N HIS A 53 12.41 13.36 4.37
CA HIS A 53 12.87 12.96 3.05
C HIS A 53 13.09 14.17 2.14
N ARG A 54 12.19 15.15 2.14
CA ARG A 54 12.40 16.43 1.44
C ARG A 54 13.60 17.18 2.01
N THR A 55 13.88 17.06 3.30
CA THR A 55 15.05 17.68 3.93
C THR A 55 16.33 16.97 3.49
N LEU A 56 16.34 15.64 3.43
CA LEU A 56 17.44 14.84 2.88
C LEU A 56 17.65 15.13 1.38
N GLN A 57 16.57 15.20 0.59
CA GLN A 57 16.61 15.60 -0.81
C GLN A 57 17.17 17.01 -0.97
N ARG A 58 16.65 17.99 -0.23
CA ARG A 58 17.18 19.37 -0.26
C ARG A 58 18.64 19.43 0.15
N SER A 59 19.06 18.63 1.14
CA SER A 59 20.47 18.55 1.52
C SER A 59 21.33 17.99 0.38
N SER A 60 20.85 16.96 -0.33
CA SER A 60 21.51 16.39 -1.51
C SER A 60 21.54 17.37 -2.69
N GLU A 61 20.42 18.05 -2.95
CA GLU A 61 20.31 19.10 -3.97
C GLU A 61 21.24 20.27 -3.67
N LEU A 62 21.28 20.75 -2.41
CA LEU A 62 22.22 21.78 -1.96
C LEU A 62 23.66 21.36 -2.17
N ASN A 63 24.00 20.11 -1.89
CA ASN A 63 25.34 19.57 -2.15
C ASN A 63 25.65 19.51 -3.65
N ASN A 64 24.70 19.09 -4.50
CA ASN A 64 24.86 19.11 -5.96
C ASN A 64 24.99 20.53 -6.51
N ILE A 65 24.18 21.47 -6.03
CA ILE A 65 24.26 22.89 -6.38
C ILE A 65 25.63 23.43 -5.96
N LEU A 66 26.12 23.10 -4.77
CA LEU A 66 27.47 23.46 -4.31
C LEU A 66 28.58 22.93 -5.24
N GLU A 67 28.47 21.67 -5.69
CA GLU A 67 29.39 21.08 -6.67
C GLU A 67 29.32 21.77 -8.03
N GLN A 68 28.12 22.06 -8.55
CA GLN A 68 27.93 22.79 -9.80
C GLN A 68 28.49 24.22 -9.71
N PHE A 69 28.22 24.94 -8.63
CA PHE A 69 28.79 26.27 -8.39
C PHE A 69 30.31 26.22 -8.33
N ARG A 70 30.90 25.21 -7.70
CA ARG A 70 32.35 25.03 -7.68
C ARG A 70 32.93 24.76 -9.05
N ARG A 71 32.27 23.95 -9.89
CA ARG A 71 32.69 23.76 -11.28
C ARG A 71 32.64 25.05 -12.07
N ALA A 72 31.54 25.79 -11.98
CA ALA A 72 31.41 27.10 -12.61
C ALA A 72 32.52 28.06 -12.15
N ILE A 73 32.89 28.04 -10.86
CA ILE A 73 34.01 28.82 -10.30
C ILE A 73 35.37 28.30 -10.78
N ALA A 74 35.57 26.98 -10.88
CA ALA A 74 36.82 26.39 -11.36
C ALA A 74 37.04 26.68 -12.85
N GLU A 75 35.98 26.62 -13.66
CA GLU A 75 35.99 27.00 -15.07
C GLU A 75 36.23 28.51 -15.23
N THR A 76 35.58 29.36 -14.42
CA THR A 76 35.80 30.82 -14.43
C THR A 76 37.10 31.28 -13.80
N ASN A 77 37.80 30.50 -12.96
CA ASN A 77 39.16 30.83 -12.52
C ASN A 77 40.19 30.84 -13.67
N SER A 78 39.80 30.34 -14.85
CA SER A 78 40.52 30.54 -16.12
C SER A 78 40.37 31.98 -16.68
N SER A 79 39.43 32.76 -16.15
CA SER A 79 39.13 34.16 -16.47
C SER A 79 39.05 34.99 -15.18
N LYS A 80 40.15 35.67 -14.83
CA LYS A 80 40.27 36.50 -13.61
C LYS A 80 39.23 37.62 -13.50
N ASP A 81 38.46 37.92 -14.55
CA ASP A 81 37.57 39.07 -14.65
C ASP A 81 36.11 38.80 -14.23
N ALA A 82 35.70 37.55 -13.98
CA ALA A 82 34.30 37.24 -13.65
C ALA A 82 33.94 37.45 -12.16
N LEU A 83 34.93 37.38 -11.26
CA LEU A 83 34.71 37.45 -9.81
C LEU A 83 34.59 38.89 -9.27
N THR A 84 35.04 39.90 -10.02
CA THR A 84 35.04 41.32 -9.62
C THR A 84 33.66 41.97 -9.65
N ASN A 85 32.68 41.36 -10.32
CA ASN A 85 31.29 41.86 -10.42
C ASN A 85 30.40 41.48 -9.22
N PHE A 86 30.89 40.69 -8.27
CA PHE A 86 30.14 40.30 -7.07
C PHE A 86 30.50 41.18 -5.87
N SER A 87 29.55 41.42 -4.95
CA SER A 87 29.81 42.17 -3.73
C SER A 87 30.89 41.50 -2.86
N ASP A 88 31.63 42.29 -2.07
CA ASP A 88 32.69 41.80 -1.18
C ASP A 88 32.21 40.72 -0.20
N GLU A 89 30.96 40.82 0.28
CA GLU A 89 30.33 39.82 1.14
C GLU A 89 30.10 38.49 0.41
N THR A 90 29.67 38.56 -0.85
CA THR A 90 29.47 37.38 -1.71
C THR A 90 30.81 36.70 -2.02
N GLN A 91 31.86 37.48 -2.33
CA GLN A 91 33.20 36.95 -2.56
C GLN A 91 33.79 36.28 -1.30
N LYS A 92 33.54 36.84 -0.12
CA LYS A 92 34.00 36.29 1.15
C LYS A 92 33.30 34.97 1.48
N LEU A 93 31.99 34.90 1.27
CA LEU A 93 31.20 33.68 1.44
C LEU A 93 31.62 32.58 0.46
N LEU A 94 31.89 32.95 -0.80
CA LEU A 94 32.38 32.03 -1.84
C LEU A 94 33.77 31.48 -1.51
N LYS A 95 34.70 32.31 -1.04
CA LYS A 95 36.02 31.85 -0.57
C LYS A 95 35.89 30.93 0.63
N GLU A 96 34.97 31.20 1.55
CA GLU A 96 34.74 30.34 2.72
C GLU A 96 34.12 28.98 2.32
N LEU A 97 33.15 28.97 1.41
CA LEU A 97 32.54 27.76 0.85
C LEU A 97 33.53 26.96 -0.01
N ALA A 98 34.46 27.61 -0.72
CA ALA A 98 35.51 26.95 -1.49
C ALA A 98 36.60 26.34 -0.59
N ASN A 99 36.97 27.02 0.50
CA ASN A 99 38.01 26.56 1.43
C ASN A 99 37.56 25.45 2.38
N ARG A 100 36.25 25.31 2.66
CA ARG A 100 35.73 24.14 3.37
C ARG A 100 35.78 22.93 2.44
N LYS A 101 36.72 22.00 2.65
CA LYS A 101 36.70 20.68 2.01
C LYS A 101 35.46 19.94 2.51
N PRO A 102 34.36 19.85 1.74
CA PRO A 102 33.18 19.15 2.18
C PRO A 102 33.43 17.66 2.04
N LEU A 103 32.74 16.87 2.86
CA LEU A 103 32.64 15.44 2.64
C LEU A 103 32.02 15.21 1.25
N GLN A 104 32.67 14.38 0.44
CA GLN A 104 32.08 13.93 -0.82
C GLN A 104 30.96 12.94 -0.47
N VAL A 105 29.72 13.39 -0.52
CA VAL A 105 28.56 12.54 -0.25
C VAL A 105 28.28 11.71 -1.50
N PRO A 106 28.10 10.37 -1.37
CA PRO A 106 27.68 9.54 -2.49
C PRO A 106 26.38 10.07 -3.10
N ASN A 107 26.33 10.13 -4.42
CA ASN A 107 25.15 10.51 -5.19
C ASN A 107 25.07 9.65 -6.46
N ILE A 108 24.05 9.86 -7.28
CA ILE A 108 23.86 9.13 -8.53
C ILE A 108 25.11 9.18 -9.45
N TYR A 109 25.85 10.29 -9.45
CA TYR A 109 27.05 10.48 -10.27
C TYR A 109 28.23 9.61 -9.81
N HIS A 110 28.23 9.09 -8.59
CA HIS A 110 29.21 8.11 -8.16
C HIS A 110 29.05 6.77 -8.90
N HIS A 111 27.80 6.35 -9.12
CA HIS A 111 27.47 5.09 -9.80
C HIS A 111 27.40 5.26 -11.33
N LEU A 112 27.00 6.46 -11.78
CA LEU A 112 26.80 6.81 -13.20
C LEU A 112 27.54 8.12 -13.52
N PRO A 113 28.89 8.13 -13.52
CA PRO A 113 29.67 9.36 -13.67
C PRO A 113 29.51 10.02 -15.05
N HIS A 114 29.13 9.26 -16.08
CA HIS A 114 28.89 9.79 -17.43
C HIS A 114 27.72 10.79 -17.47
N LEU A 115 26.79 10.74 -16.51
CA LEU A 115 25.69 11.71 -16.42
C LEU A 115 26.19 13.14 -16.17
N LEU A 116 27.39 13.30 -15.61
CA LEU A 116 28.01 14.62 -15.41
C LEU A 116 28.40 15.30 -16.73
N ASN A 117 28.49 14.54 -17.82
CA ASN A 117 28.88 15.07 -19.12
C ASN A 117 27.69 15.71 -19.86
N ASN A 118 26.46 15.54 -19.37
CA ASN A 118 25.28 16.08 -20.02
C ASN A 118 24.15 16.35 -19.00
N GLU A 119 23.83 17.63 -18.79
CA GLU A 119 22.83 18.10 -17.83
C GLU A 119 21.40 17.58 -18.11
N GLY A 120 21.10 17.22 -19.36
CA GLY A 120 19.81 16.66 -19.78
C GLY A 120 19.63 15.18 -19.45
N SER A 121 20.66 14.48 -18.96
CA SER A 121 20.63 13.01 -18.83
C SER A 121 19.62 12.45 -17.84
N LEU A 122 19.12 13.28 -16.93
CA LEU A 122 18.09 12.92 -15.94
C LEU A 122 16.71 13.52 -16.27
N HIS A 123 16.57 14.16 -17.42
CA HIS A 123 15.30 14.68 -17.91
C HIS A 123 14.77 13.76 -19.03
N PRO A 124 13.47 13.45 -19.06
CA PRO A 124 12.92 12.66 -20.15
C PRO A 124 13.18 13.32 -21.52
N ALA A 125 13.58 12.52 -22.51
CA ALA A 125 13.73 13.01 -23.89
C ALA A 125 12.39 13.25 -24.57
N VAL A 126 11.41 12.38 -24.27
CA VAL A 126 10.00 12.58 -24.62
C VAL A 126 9.21 12.54 -23.32
N GLN A 127 8.30 13.49 -23.17
CA GLN A 127 7.35 13.55 -22.05
C GLN A 127 6.00 14.04 -22.59
N VAL A 128 4.97 13.19 -22.47
CA VAL A 128 3.60 13.47 -22.88
C VAL A 128 2.67 13.20 -21.70
N GLY A 129 1.75 14.13 -21.45
CA GLY A 129 0.79 14.08 -20.34
C GLY A 129 0.82 15.35 -19.49
N LEU A 130 -0.10 15.46 -18.54
CA LEU A 130 -0.30 16.68 -17.74
C LEU A 130 0.59 16.78 -16.48
N GLY A 131 1.43 15.78 -16.20
CA GLY A 131 2.32 15.81 -15.05
C GLY A 131 1.56 15.78 -13.71
N ARG A 132 0.46 15.01 -13.62
CA ARG A 132 -0.40 15.00 -12.44
C ARG A 132 0.36 14.48 -11.20
N THR A 133 0.07 15.09 -10.06
CA THR A 133 0.64 14.76 -8.74
C THR A 133 -0.45 14.74 -7.67
N GLY A 134 -0.14 14.25 -6.47
CA GLY A 134 -1.06 14.21 -5.34
C GLY A 134 -2.08 13.08 -5.38
N VAL A 135 -1.82 12.05 -6.20
CA VAL A 135 -2.67 10.85 -6.29
C VAL A 135 -2.31 9.83 -5.22
N THR A 136 -3.23 8.92 -4.88
CA THR A 136 -2.92 7.82 -3.98
C THR A 136 -1.96 6.83 -4.63
N MET A 137 -2.13 6.53 -5.92
CA MET A 137 -1.40 5.45 -6.58
C MET A 137 -0.78 5.87 -7.90
N VAL A 138 0.49 5.49 -8.10
CA VAL A 138 1.24 5.69 -9.34
C VAL A 138 1.61 4.32 -9.89
N MET A 139 1.15 3.98 -11.08
CA MET A 139 1.42 2.71 -11.75
C MET A 139 2.46 2.89 -12.84
N GLY A 140 3.64 2.29 -12.67
CA GLY A 140 4.73 2.35 -13.64
C GLY A 140 4.73 1.14 -14.58
N ILE A 141 4.71 1.38 -15.89
CA ILE A 141 4.68 0.35 -16.94
C ILE A 141 5.85 0.59 -17.91
N PRO A 142 6.97 -0.12 -17.78
CA PRO A 142 8.04 -0.06 -18.76
C PRO A 142 7.68 -0.92 -19.97
N THR A 143 8.01 -0.39 -21.15
CA THR A 143 7.85 -1.08 -22.43
C THR A 143 9.11 -0.91 -23.27
N VAL A 144 9.46 -1.93 -24.04
CA VAL A 144 10.61 -1.94 -24.95
C VAL A 144 10.20 -2.53 -26.29
N LYS A 145 10.95 -2.21 -27.34
CA LYS A 145 10.65 -2.63 -28.70
C LYS A 145 10.77 -4.15 -28.85
N ARG A 146 9.62 -4.82 -28.98
CA ARG A 146 9.55 -6.25 -29.32
C ARG A 146 9.50 -6.45 -30.83
N LYS A 147 10.15 -7.52 -31.32
CA LYS A 147 10.15 -7.86 -32.77
C LYS A 147 8.82 -8.41 -33.27
N VAL A 148 8.03 -9.05 -32.40
CA VAL A 148 6.88 -9.88 -32.81
C VAL A 148 5.55 -9.18 -32.54
N LYS A 149 5.27 -8.82 -31.30
CA LYS A 149 4.00 -8.21 -30.88
C LYS A 149 4.24 -7.23 -29.73
N SER A 150 3.53 -6.11 -29.74
CA SER A 150 3.39 -5.23 -28.58
C SER A 150 2.14 -5.63 -27.78
N TYR A 151 2.27 -5.70 -26.45
CA TYR A 151 1.18 -6.01 -25.53
C TYR A 151 0.63 -4.76 -24.80
N LEU A 152 1.30 -3.61 -24.98
CA LEU A 152 1.05 -2.38 -24.23
C LEU A 152 -0.42 -1.93 -24.29
N SER A 153 -1.01 -1.84 -25.48
CA SER A 153 -2.41 -1.39 -25.61
C SER A 153 -3.40 -2.35 -24.94
N GLU A 154 -3.14 -3.66 -24.98
CA GLU A 154 -3.98 -4.67 -24.30
C GLU A 154 -3.90 -4.53 -22.78
N THR A 155 -2.68 -4.33 -22.26
CA THR A 155 -2.42 -4.08 -20.84
C THR A 155 -3.10 -2.79 -20.35
N LEU A 156 -2.95 -1.69 -21.10
CA LEU A 156 -3.55 -0.40 -20.77
C LEU A 156 -5.08 -0.48 -20.74
N ARG A 157 -5.72 -1.08 -21.76
CA ARG A 157 -7.18 -1.31 -21.74
C ARG A 157 -7.58 -2.14 -20.52
N SER A 158 -6.86 -3.22 -20.24
CA SER A 158 -7.13 -4.07 -19.09
C SER A 158 -7.09 -3.33 -17.75
N LEU A 159 -6.16 -2.39 -17.59
CA LEU A 159 -6.03 -1.57 -16.38
C LEU A 159 -7.07 -0.46 -16.31
N ILE A 160 -7.25 0.31 -17.39
CA ILE A 160 -8.09 1.52 -17.46
C ILE A 160 -9.58 1.17 -17.40
N ASP A 161 -10.01 0.13 -18.11
CA ASP A 161 -11.43 -0.29 -18.17
C ASP A 161 -11.94 -0.81 -16.82
N LYS A 162 -11.02 -1.16 -15.91
CA LYS A 162 -11.34 -1.69 -14.57
C LYS A 162 -11.22 -0.64 -13.46
N LEU A 163 -11.01 0.63 -13.82
CA LEU A 163 -11.03 1.76 -12.90
C LEU A 163 -12.40 2.45 -12.94
N SER A 164 -12.96 2.73 -11.77
CA SER A 164 -14.09 3.65 -11.61
C SER A 164 -13.68 5.11 -11.90
N PRO A 165 -14.63 6.02 -12.18
CA PRO A 165 -14.33 7.43 -12.41
C PRO A 165 -13.55 8.09 -11.27
N GLU A 166 -13.86 7.77 -10.02
CA GLU A 166 -13.17 8.29 -8.84
C GLU A 166 -11.72 7.76 -8.76
N GLU A 167 -11.51 6.48 -9.08
CA GLU A 167 -10.18 5.88 -9.10
C GLU A 167 -9.33 6.44 -10.25
N LYS A 168 -9.91 6.78 -11.40
CA LYS A 168 -9.20 7.46 -12.50
C LYS A 168 -8.70 8.86 -12.10
N LEU A 169 -9.37 9.52 -11.14
CA LEU A 169 -8.90 10.80 -10.59
C LEU A 169 -7.78 10.62 -9.56
N ASP A 170 -7.75 9.47 -8.87
CA ASP A 170 -6.83 9.16 -7.76
C ASP A 170 -5.64 8.25 -8.17
N CYS A 171 -5.33 8.20 -9.46
CA CYS A 171 -4.34 7.27 -10.01
C CYS A 171 -3.56 7.85 -11.19
N VAL A 172 -2.23 7.73 -11.30
CA VAL A 172 -1.50 8.04 -12.54
C VAL A 172 -0.86 6.77 -13.10
N ILE A 173 -1.00 6.53 -14.41
CA ILE A 173 -0.32 5.46 -15.14
C ILE A 173 0.80 6.08 -15.95
N ILE A 174 2.04 5.64 -15.72
CA ILE A 174 3.23 6.14 -16.41
C ILE A 174 3.77 5.03 -17.30
N VAL A 175 3.70 5.23 -18.61
CA VAL A 175 4.32 4.37 -19.59
C VAL A 175 5.74 4.86 -19.84
N PHE A 176 6.72 4.06 -19.46
CA PHE A 176 8.13 4.33 -19.74
C PHE A 176 8.55 3.55 -20.99
N VAL A 177 8.80 4.26 -22.09
CA VAL A 177 9.34 3.68 -23.30
C VAL A 177 10.86 3.62 -23.17
N GLY A 178 11.38 2.44 -22.85
CA GLY A 178 12.81 2.19 -22.65
C GLY A 178 13.64 2.17 -23.93
N GLU A 179 13.35 3.06 -24.88
CA GLU A 179 14.05 3.16 -26.17
C GLU A 179 14.64 4.56 -26.32
N THR A 180 15.80 4.64 -26.99
CA THR A 180 16.50 5.90 -27.26
C THR A 180 16.27 6.42 -28.68
N ASP A 181 15.67 5.60 -29.54
CA ASP A 181 15.25 5.96 -30.90
C ASP A 181 13.98 6.81 -30.83
N VAL A 182 14.14 8.12 -31.00
CA VAL A 182 13.07 9.11 -30.84
C VAL A 182 11.94 8.91 -31.85
N ASP A 183 12.24 8.48 -33.08
CA ASP A 183 11.23 8.20 -34.10
C ASP A 183 10.35 7.02 -33.69
N TYR A 184 10.96 5.97 -33.15
CA TYR A 184 10.21 4.85 -32.58
C TYR A 184 9.36 5.29 -31.38
N VAL A 185 9.92 6.08 -30.46
CA VAL A 185 9.17 6.58 -29.30
C VAL A 185 7.97 7.41 -29.75
N HIS A 186 8.12 8.31 -30.72
CA HIS A 186 7.01 9.06 -31.29
C HIS A 186 5.96 8.17 -31.97
N SER A 187 6.37 7.08 -32.62
CA SER A 187 5.41 6.11 -33.17
C SER A 187 4.56 5.42 -32.09
N VAL A 188 5.16 5.13 -30.92
CA VAL A 188 4.44 4.59 -29.76
C VAL A 188 3.49 5.64 -29.19
N VAL A 189 3.94 6.88 -29.02
CA VAL A 189 3.12 8.01 -28.57
C VAL A 189 1.92 8.20 -29.50
N ALA A 190 2.13 8.28 -30.81
CA ALA A 190 1.04 8.46 -31.79
C ALA A 190 0.04 7.30 -31.75
N GLY A 191 0.51 6.06 -31.53
CA GLY A 191 -0.36 4.91 -31.32
C GLY A 191 -1.22 5.04 -30.06
N LEU A 192 -0.63 5.51 -28.96
CA LEU A 192 -1.34 5.75 -27.70
C LEU A 192 -2.30 6.95 -27.78
N GLU A 193 -1.94 8.03 -28.48
CA GLU A 193 -2.84 9.16 -28.72
C GLU A 193 -4.08 8.75 -29.50
N LYS A 194 -3.94 7.84 -30.45
CA LYS A 194 -5.06 7.32 -31.23
C LYS A 194 -6.06 6.52 -30.37
N GLU A 195 -5.58 5.73 -29.42
CA GLU A 195 -6.41 4.83 -28.60
C GLU A 195 -6.83 5.42 -27.24
N PHE A 196 -6.01 6.27 -26.63
CA PHE A 196 -6.13 6.74 -25.24
C PHE A 196 -6.03 8.28 -25.12
N SER A 197 -6.50 9.02 -26.13
CA SER A 197 -6.49 10.50 -26.13
C SER A 197 -7.18 11.11 -24.91
N THR A 198 -8.26 10.49 -24.43
CA THR A 198 -9.00 10.96 -23.26
C THR A 198 -8.19 10.79 -21.97
N GLU A 199 -7.48 9.67 -21.84
CA GLU A 199 -6.65 9.38 -20.68
C GLU A 199 -5.38 10.23 -20.64
N LEU A 200 -4.78 10.51 -21.81
CA LEU A 200 -3.66 11.45 -21.92
C LEU A 200 -4.08 12.89 -21.57
N SER A 201 -5.20 13.34 -22.13
CA SER A 201 -5.72 14.71 -21.90
C SER A 201 -6.28 14.93 -20.50
N SER A 202 -6.75 13.88 -19.81
CA SER A 202 -7.17 13.95 -18.40
C SER A 202 -6.01 13.87 -17.40
N GLY A 203 -4.79 13.53 -17.86
CA GLY A 203 -3.64 13.31 -16.99
C GLY A 203 -3.67 11.97 -16.23
N LEU A 204 -4.51 11.02 -16.67
CA LEU A 204 -4.47 9.64 -16.19
C LEU A 204 -3.27 8.88 -16.75
N LEU A 205 -2.97 9.09 -18.03
CA LEU A 205 -1.86 8.45 -18.73
C LEU A 205 -0.74 9.46 -18.99
N GLU A 206 0.49 9.07 -18.68
CA GLU A 206 1.70 9.79 -19.06
C GLU A 206 2.63 8.85 -19.83
N VAL A 207 3.36 9.39 -20.80
CA VAL A 207 4.36 8.66 -21.58
C VAL A 207 5.69 9.38 -21.44
N ILE A 208 6.73 8.65 -21.04
CA ILE A 208 8.09 9.17 -20.92
C ILE A 208 9.09 8.26 -21.64
N SER A 209 10.20 8.83 -22.10
CA SER A 209 11.36 8.07 -22.55
C SER A 209 12.66 8.67 -22.01
N PRO A 210 13.69 7.86 -21.76
CA PRO A 210 14.98 8.35 -21.31
C PRO A 210 15.80 8.91 -22.48
N PRO A 211 16.64 9.92 -22.25
CA PRO A 211 17.62 10.35 -23.24
C PRO A 211 18.70 9.29 -23.43
N ALA A 212 19.31 9.24 -24.62
CA ALA A 212 20.40 8.30 -24.89
C ALA A 212 21.57 8.45 -23.90
N THR A 213 21.81 9.68 -23.44
CA THR A 213 22.87 10.04 -22.49
C THR A 213 22.64 9.54 -21.06
N TYR A 214 21.41 9.09 -20.74
CA TYR A 214 21.13 8.44 -19.45
C TYR A 214 21.91 7.13 -19.31
N TYR A 215 22.01 6.35 -20.39
CA TYR A 215 22.63 5.03 -20.34
C TYR A 215 24.17 5.12 -20.40
N PRO A 216 24.90 4.37 -19.55
CA PRO A 216 26.33 4.21 -19.69
C PRO A 216 26.67 3.35 -20.92
N ASP A 217 27.95 3.25 -21.27
CA ASP A 217 28.39 2.24 -22.21
C ASP A 217 28.11 0.82 -21.67
N LEU A 218 27.25 0.09 -22.38
CA LEU A 218 26.83 -1.28 -22.05
C LEU A 218 27.55 -2.35 -22.88
N THR A 219 28.59 -1.99 -23.64
CA THR A 219 29.33 -2.95 -24.48
C THR A 219 30.31 -3.81 -23.69
N ASN A 220 30.94 -3.24 -22.66
CA ASN A 220 32.00 -3.87 -21.86
C ASN A 220 31.50 -4.42 -20.52
N LEU A 221 30.39 -5.17 -20.53
CA LEU A 221 29.83 -5.78 -19.32
C LEU A 221 30.44 -7.16 -19.05
N LYS A 222 30.68 -7.46 -17.77
CA LYS A 222 31.17 -8.78 -17.33
C LYS A 222 30.06 -9.81 -17.43
N GLU A 223 30.35 -10.93 -18.11
CA GLU A 223 29.45 -12.09 -18.14
C GLU A 223 29.39 -12.76 -16.77
N THR A 224 28.18 -13.02 -16.28
CA THR A 224 27.94 -13.67 -14.99
C THR A 224 26.79 -14.66 -15.09
N PHE A 225 26.72 -15.62 -14.16
CA PHE A 225 25.67 -16.66 -14.07
C PHE A 225 25.49 -17.55 -15.32
N GLY A 226 26.48 -17.59 -16.21
CA GLY A 226 26.37 -18.30 -17.49
C GLY A 226 25.46 -17.60 -18.51
N ASP A 227 25.09 -16.34 -18.26
CA ASP A 227 24.29 -15.53 -19.18
C ASP A 227 25.12 -15.09 -20.39
N SER A 228 24.51 -15.07 -21.58
CA SER A 228 25.14 -14.45 -22.77
C SER A 228 25.30 -12.94 -22.60
N ARG A 229 26.18 -12.32 -23.40
CA ARG A 229 26.37 -10.86 -23.40
C ARG A 229 25.07 -10.09 -23.62
N GLU A 230 24.22 -10.57 -24.52
CA GLU A 230 22.93 -9.97 -24.82
C GLU A 230 22.02 -9.99 -23.59
N ARG A 231 22.01 -11.12 -22.86
CA ARG A 231 21.22 -11.27 -21.64
C ARG A 231 21.75 -10.38 -20.51
N VAL A 232 23.08 -10.29 -20.35
CA VAL A 232 23.72 -9.41 -19.38
C VAL A 232 23.41 -7.94 -19.68
N LYS A 233 23.53 -7.53 -20.94
CA LYS A 233 23.16 -6.19 -21.41
C LYS A 233 21.68 -5.91 -21.15
N TRP A 234 20.80 -6.86 -21.48
CA TRP A 234 19.36 -6.75 -21.27
C TRP A 234 19.02 -6.54 -19.79
N ARG A 235 19.51 -7.40 -18.87
CA ARG A 235 19.21 -7.27 -17.42
C ARG A 235 19.83 -6.00 -16.80
N THR A 236 20.99 -5.58 -17.29
CA THR A 236 21.66 -4.35 -16.82
C THR A 236 20.88 -3.11 -17.25
N LYS A 237 20.43 -3.07 -18.51
CA LYS A 237 19.56 -2.00 -19.01
C LYS A 237 18.24 -1.97 -18.26
N GLN A 238 17.61 -3.13 -18.04
CA GLN A 238 16.34 -3.24 -17.31
C GLN A 238 16.42 -2.63 -15.90
N ASN A 239 17.51 -2.84 -15.17
CA ASN A 239 17.72 -2.19 -13.86
C ASN A 239 17.71 -0.66 -13.96
N LEU A 240 18.35 -0.10 -14.99
CA LEU A 240 18.37 1.35 -15.24
C LEU A 240 17.01 1.89 -15.68
N ASP A 241 16.27 1.12 -16.49
CA ASP A 241 14.92 1.44 -16.95
C ASP A 241 13.95 1.60 -15.76
N TYR A 242 13.91 0.61 -14.88
CA TYR A 242 13.09 0.68 -13.66
C TYR A 242 13.52 1.83 -12.75
N SER A 243 14.83 2.07 -12.62
CA SER A 243 15.34 3.17 -11.80
C SER A 243 14.90 4.54 -12.32
N PHE A 244 14.95 4.76 -13.63
CA PHE A 244 14.49 6.01 -14.24
C PHE A 244 13.01 6.25 -13.99
N LEU A 245 12.19 5.22 -14.21
CA LEU A 245 10.75 5.26 -13.99
C LEU A 245 10.40 5.55 -12.52
N MET A 246 11.07 4.89 -11.57
CA MET A 246 10.88 5.13 -10.14
C MET A 246 11.28 6.53 -9.72
N MET A 247 12.42 7.04 -10.20
CA MET A 247 12.86 8.42 -9.94
C MET A 247 11.84 9.44 -10.45
N TYR A 248 11.26 9.22 -11.64
CA TYR A 248 10.22 10.09 -12.18
C TYR A 248 8.91 10.00 -11.38
N ALA A 249 8.59 8.84 -10.81
CA ALA A 249 7.35 8.59 -10.08
C ALA A 249 7.35 9.07 -8.60
N VAL A 250 8.52 9.24 -7.98
CA VAL A 250 8.69 9.44 -6.52
C VAL A 250 7.84 10.58 -5.93
N SER A 251 7.60 11.65 -6.69
CA SER A 251 6.89 12.84 -6.22
C SER A 251 5.41 12.88 -6.60
N LYS A 252 4.91 11.86 -7.30
CA LYS A 252 3.56 11.90 -7.90
C LYS A 252 2.45 11.39 -7.01
N GLY A 253 2.72 10.47 -6.09
CA GLY A 253 1.68 9.91 -5.23
C GLY A 253 2.18 9.29 -3.94
N VAL A 254 1.27 8.63 -3.23
CA VAL A 254 1.56 7.98 -1.94
C VAL A 254 2.23 6.62 -2.15
N TYR A 255 1.70 5.82 -3.07
CA TYR A 255 2.20 4.49 -3.40
C TYR A 255 2.64 4.42 -4.86
N TYR A 256 3.73 3.71 -5.11
CA TYR A 256 4.18 3.33 -6.45
C TYR A 256 3.98 1.83 -6.66
N VAL A 257 3.40 1.45 -7.80
CA VAL A 257 3.19 0.06 -8.19
C VAL A 257 3.96 -0.22 -9.47
N GLN A 258 4.94 -1.12 -9.39
CA GLN A 258 5.66 -1.63 -10.54
C GLN A 258 4.83 -2.66 -11.29
N LEU A 259 4.57 -2.42 -12.57
CA LEU A 259 3.90 -3.33 -13.49
C LEU A 259 4.79 -3.62 -14.71
N GLU A 260 4.29 -4.48 -15.61
CA GLU A 260 4.89 -4.79 -16.91
C GLU A 260 3.86 -4.52 -18.01
N ASP A 261 4.31 -4.40 -19.26
CA ASP A 261 3.45 -4.04 -20.40
C ASP A 261 2.70 -5.23 -21.03
N ASP A 262 2.81 -6.42 -20.46
CA ASP A 262 2.19 -7.67 -20.93
C ASP A 262 1.40 -8.40 -19.83
N ILE A 263 0.53 -7.66 -19.14
CA ILE A 263 -0.30 -8.17 -18.05
C ILE A 263 -1.80 -7.99 -18.27
N VAL A 264 -2.59 -8.77 -17.56
CA VAL A 264 -4.04 -8.57 -17.38
C VAL A 264 -4.34 -8.41 -15.89
N ALA A 265 -5.14 -7.39 -15.55
CA ALA A 265 -5.58 -7.12 -14.19
C ALA A 265 -6.95 -7.73 -13.89
N LYS A 266 -7.19 -8.12 -12.63
CA LYS A 266 -8.51 -8.47 -12.11
C LYS A 266 -9.41 -7.23 -11.95
N PRO A 267 -10.75 -7.39 -12.00
CA PRO A 267 -11.67 -6.34 -11.58
C PRO A 267 -11.38 -5.87 -10.15
N ASN A 268 -11.64 -4.58 -9.87
CA ASN A 268 -11.44 -3.95 -8.55
C ASN A 268 -10.00 -4.04 -8.00
N TYR A 269 -8.99 -4.26 -8.85
CA TYR A 269 -7.61 -4.36 -8.40
C TYR A 269 -7.17 -3.10 -7.65
N PHE A 270 -7.55 -1.91 -8.12
CA PHE A 270 -7.18 -0.64 -7.50
C PHE A 270 -7.69 -0.53 -6.06
N ALA A 271 -9.01 -0.64 -5.86
CA ALA A 271 -9.61 -0.64 -4.53
C ALA A 271 -9.02 -1.73 -3.62
N THR A 272 -8.77 -2.93 -4.16
CA THR A 272 -8.17 -4.03 -3.40
C THR A 272 -6.77 -3.68 -2.91
N MET A 273 -5.90 -3.17 -3.79
CA MET A 273 -4.54 -2.77 -3.41
C MET A 273 -4.54 -1.61 -2.42
N LYS A 274 -5.39 -0.59 -2.65
CA LYS A 274 -5.52 0.57 -1.76
C LYS A 274 -5.98 0.16 -0.36
N ASN A 275 -7.01 -0.66 -0.26
CA ASN A 275 -7.52 -1.13 1.02
C ASN A 275 -6.50 -2.01 1.75
N PHE A 276 -5.79 -2.89 1.02
CA PHE A 276 -4.76 -3.72 1.60
C PHE A 276 -3.60 -2.91 2.18
N ALA A 277 -3.13 -1.89 1.46
CA ALA A 277 -2.10 -0.98 1.97
C ALA A 277 -2.58 -0.18 3.21
N LEU A 278 -3.84 0.27 3.21
CA LEU A 278 -4.42 0.98 4.36
C LEU A 278 -4.57 0.09 5.61
N GLN A 279 -4.93 -1.18 5.43
CA GLN A 279 -5.00 -2.16 6.53
C GLN A 279 -3.63 -2.33 7.20
N LEU A 280 -2.56 -2.39 6.40
CA LEU A 280 -1.20 -2.57 6.88
C LEU A 280 -0.50 -1.25 7.28
N SER A 281 -1.22 -0.15 7.42
CA SER A 281 -0.63 1.17 7.72
C SER A 281 0.05 1.29 9.09
N SER A 282 -0.31 0.41 10.04
CA SER A 282 0.37 0.31 11.34
C SER A 282 1.63 -0.56 11.30
N GLU A 283 1.77 -1.41 10.28
CA GLU A 283 2.86 -2.37 10.15
C GLU A 283 4.06 -1.74 9.42
N ASP A 284 5.25 -2.22 9.75
CA ASP A 284 6.48 -1.84 9.06
C ASP A 284 6.72 -2.79 7.89
N TRP A 285 6.09 -2.51 6.74
CA TRP A 285 6.28 -3.26 5.50
C TRP A 285 7.09 -2.45 4.48
N MET A 286 7.84 -3.14 3.61
CA MET A 286 8.62 -2.52 2.55
C MET A 286 8.04 -2.78 1.15
N ILE A 287 7.44 -3.96 0.94
CA ILE A 287 6.92 -4.39 -0.35
C ILE A 287 5.59 -5.09 -0.16
N LEU A 288 4.54 -4.61 -0.82
CA LEU A 288 3.29 -5.36 -0.97
C LEU A 288 3.27 -6.06 -2.33
N GLU A 289 3.04 -7.37 -2.34
CA GLU A 289 3.01 -8.18 -3.56
C GLU A 289 1.58 -8.53 -3.98
N PHE A 290 1.23 -8.20 -5.22
CA PHE A 290 -0.05 -8.54 -5.84
C PHE A 290 0.10 -9.51 -7.03
N SER A 291 1.33 -9.98 -7.28
CA SER A 291 1.64 -11.13 -8.13
C SER A 291 2.91 -11.83 -7.61
N GLN A 292 2.96 -13.15 -7.77
CA GLN A 292 4.14 -13.94 -7.44
C GLN A 292 5.23 -13.86 -8.52
N LEU A 293 4.88 -13.39 -9.72
CA LEU A 293 5.75 -13.41 -10.88
C LEU A 293 6.66 -12.18 -10.89
N GLY A 294 7.98 -12.42 -10.83
CA GLY A 294 9.02 -11.42 -11.07
C GLY A 294 8.75 -10.10 -10.35
N PHE A 295 8.88 -9.00 -11.10
CA PHE A 295 8.74 -7.64 -10.60
C PHE A 295 7.34 -7.04 -10.82
N ILE A 296 6.38 -7.86 -11.24
CA ILE A 296 5.00 -7.47 -11.50
C ILE A 296 4.24 -7.29 -10.18
N GLY A 297 3.43 -6.24 -10.11
CA GLY A 297 2.50 -6.00 -9.00
C GLY A 297 3.22 -5.80 -7.67
N LYS A 298 4.40 -5.16 -7.69
CA LYS A 298 5.15 -4.81 -6.49
C LYS A 298 4.84 -3.37 -6.12
N MET A 299 4.21 -3.19 -4.97
CA MET A 299 3.86 -1.87 -4.44
C MET A 299 4.84 -1.44 -3.36
N PHE A 300 5.21 -0.17 -3.40
CA PHE A 300 6.15 0.50 -2.51
C PHE A 300 5.53 1.80 -2.01
N GLN A 301 5.97 2.26 -0.84
CA GLN A 301 5.76 3.65 -0.44
C GLN A 301 6.61 4.54 -1.35
N ALA A 302 6.03 5.61 -1.90
CA ALA A 302 6.75 6.49 -2.82
C ALA A 302 8.05 7.08 -2.21
N PRO A 303 8.10 7.50 -0.91
CA PRO A 303 9.34 7.98 -0.30
C PRO A 303 10.46 6.94 -0.27
N ASP A 304 10.13 5.65 -0.16
CA ASP A 304 11.11 4.56 -0.08
C ASP A 304 11.75 4.22 -1.44
N LEU A 305 11.21 4.76 -2.55
CA LEU A 305 11.76 4.52 -3.89
C LEU A 305 13.21 4.98 -4.02
N ASN A 306 13.61 6.07 -3.37
CA ASN A 306 15.01 6.54 -3.47
C ASN A 306 15.99 5.51 -2.92
N LEU A 307 15.68 4.89 -1.77
CA LEU A 307 16.51 3.82 -1.21
C LEU A 307 16.59 2.62 -2.17
N ILE A 308 15.48 2.26 -2.79
CA ILE A 308 15.42 1.16 -3.75
C ILE A 308 16.28 1.49 -4.98
N VAL A 309 16.11 2.67 -5.55
CA VAL A 309 16.87 3.16 -6.71
C VAL A 309 18.37 3.21 -6.42
N GLU A 310 18.78 3.76 -5.27
CA GLU A 310 20.18 3.80 -4.86
C GLU A 310 20.77 2.39 -4.76
N PHE A 311 20.03 1.44 -4.16
CA PHE A 311 20.46 0.05 -4.10
C PHE A 311 20.59 -0.59 -5.48
N ILE A 312 19.66 -0.29 -6.40
CA ILE A 312 19.75 -0.76 -7.78
C ILE A 312 21.00 -0.18 -8.44
N PHE A 313 21.27 1.12 -8.31
CA PHE A 313 22.47 1.75 -8.88
C PHE A 313 23.78 1.21 -8.31
N MET A 314 23.82 0.76 -7.06
CA MET A 314 25.01 0.09 -6.52
C MET A 314 25.33 -1.22 -7.25
N PHE A 315 24.32 -1.94 -7.75
CA PHE A 315 24.47 -3.32 -8.23
C PHE A 315 23.85 -3.60 -9.61
N TYR A 316 23.55 -2.55 -10.40
CA TYR A 316 22.79 -2.68 -11.65
C TYR A 316 23.48 -3.57 -12.70
N LYS A 317 24.81 -3.69 -12.67
CA LYS A 317 25.58 -4.59 -13.55
C LYS A 317 25.61 -6.03 -13.03
N GLU A 318 25.45 -6.22 -11.73
CA GLU A 318 25.80 -7.47 -11.05
C GLU A 318 24.67 -8.49 -11.08
N LYS A 319 23.41 -8.07 -10.84
CA LYS A 319 22.27 -8.99 -10.72
C LYS A 319 21.01 -8.43 -11.41
N PRO A 320 20.08 -9.29 -11.86
CA PRO A 320 18.77 -8.84 -12.33
C PRO A 320 17.92 -8.25 -11.20
N ILE A 321 16.93 -7.44 -11.54
CA ILE A 321 16.14 -6.63 -10.59
C ILE A 321 15.45 -7.47 -9.51
N ASP A 322 14.87 -8.61 -9.87
CA ASP A 322 14.14 -9.48 -8.93
C ASP A 322 15.06 -9.97 -7.80
N TRP A 323 16.32 -10.24 -8.14
CA TRP A 323 17.31 -10.69 -7.19
C TRP A 323 17.78 -9.53 -6.32
N LEU A 324 18.00 -8.35 -6.90
CA LEU A 324 18.36 -7.16 -6.14
C LEU A 324 17.29 -6.84 -5.09
N LEU A 325 16.00 -6.95 -5.45
CA LEU A 325 14.90 -6.74 -4.52
C LEU A 325 14.94 -7.71 -3.33
N ASP A 326 15.17 -9.00 -3.59
CA ASP A 326 15.32 -9.99 -2.51
C ASP A 326 16.57 -9.73 -1.65
N HIS A 327 17.67 -9.25 -2.25
CA HIS A 327 18.89 -8.90 -1.53
C HIS A 327 18.71 -7.68 -0.64
N ILE A 328 17.90 -6.68 -1.04
CA ILE A 328 17.55 -5.55 -0.15
C ILE A 328 16.92 -6.07 1.14
N LEU A 329 15.96 -7.00 1.03
CA LEU A 329 15.32 -7.60 2.20
C LEU A 329 16.30 -8.43 3.01
N TRP A 330 17.15 -9.22 2.35
CA TRP A 330 18.17 -10.02 3.03
C TRP A 330 19.09 -9.13 3.88
N VAL A 331 19.61 -8.05 3.31
CA VAL A 331 20.51 -7.11 4.01
C VAL A 331 19.80 -6.42 5.18
N LYS A 332 18.51 -6.13 5.06
CA LYS A 332 17.74 -5.44 6.10
C LYS A 332 17.42 -6.30 7.32
N VAL A 333 17.07 -7.58 7.12
CA VAL A 333 16.45 -8.37 8.21
C VAL A 333 17.02 -9.77 8.43
N CYS A 334 17.86 -10.29 7.53
CA CYS A 334 18.40 -11.62 7.73
C CYS A 334 19.64 -11.59 8.62
N ASN A 335 19.61 -12.36 9.70
CA ASN A 335 20.78 -12.60 10.55
C ASN A 335 21.58 -13.80 9.99
N PRO A 336 22.85 -13.60 9.57
CA PRO A 336 23.70 -14.67 9.04
C PRO A 336 23.98 -15.82 10.01
N GLU A 337 23.85 -15.59 11.31
CA GLU A 337 24.04 -16.61 12.36
C GLU A 337 22.82 -17.52 12.57
N LYS A 338 21.70 -17.22 11.91
CA LYS A 338 20.45 -17.98 12.01
C LYS A 338 20.15 -18.78 10.75
N ASP A 339 19.21 -19.71 10.89
CA ASP A 339 18.81 -20.58 9.78
C ASP A 339 18.03 -19.85 8.68
N ALA A 340 17.95 -20.49 7.51
CA ALA A 340 17.22 -19.96 6.36
C ALA A 340 15.73 -19.72 6.67
N LYS A 341 15.11 -20.55 7.53
CA LYS A 341 13.71 -20.39 7.94
C LYS A 341 13.48 -19.12 8.74
N HIS A 342 14.45 -18.71 9.55
CA HIS A 342 14.39 -17.42 10.24
C HIS A 342 14.45 -16.27 9.24
N CYS A 343 15.42 -16.28 8.33
CA CYS A 343 15.56 -15.26 7.28
C CYS A 343 14.28 -15.14 6.44
N GLU A 344 13.72 -16.26 5.96
CA GLU A 344 12.48 -16.22 5.18
C GLU A 344 11.27 -15.69 5.97
N ARG A 345 11.16 -16.00 7.27
CA ARG A 345 10.12 -15.40 8.11
C ARG A 345 10.28 -13.89 8.26
N GLN A 346 11.52 -13.42 8.47
CA GLN A 346 11.81 -11.98 8.58
C GLN A 346 11.57 -11.25 7.25
N LYS A 347 12.00 -11.83 6.12
CA LYS A 347 11.68 -11.28 4.80
C LYS A 347 10.18 -11.21 4.57
N SER A 348 9.43 -12.22 5.01
CA SER A 348 7.96 -12.28 4.82
C SER A 348 7.20 -11.22 5.63
N SER A 349 7.76 -10.67 6.71
CA SER A 349 7.13 -9.56 7.43
C SER A 349 7.31 -8.22 6.71
N LEU A 350 8.44 -8.02 6.00
CA LEU A 350 8.66 -6.83 5.16
C LEU A 350 8.05 -6.95 3.76
N ARG A 351 7.94 -8.18 3.23
CA ARG A 351 7.38 -8.50 1.91
C ARG A 351 6.07 -9.23 2.09
N VAL A 352 5.01 -8.45 2.26
CA VAL A 352 3.66 -8.96 2.55
C VAL A 352 2.95 -9.23 1.24
N ARG A 353 2.51 -10.48 1.04
CA ARG A 353 1.83 -10.90 -0.19
C ARG A 353 0.32 -10.92 -0.01
N PHE A 354 -0.38 -10.25 -0.93
CA PHE A 354 -1.82 -10.38 -1.10
C PHE A 354 -2.16 -11.66 -1.87
N ARG A 355 -3.23 -12.36 -1.45
CA ARG A 355 -3.77 -13.53 -2.15
C ARG A 355 -5.29 -13.37 -2.31
N PRO A 356 -5.85 -13.69 -3.49
CA PRO A 356 -5.20 -14.18 -4.71
C PRO A 356 -4.49 -13.07 -5.50
N SER A 357 -3.58 -13.45 -6.40
CA SER A 357 -2.89 -12.50 -7.29
C SER A 357 -3.90 -11.68 -8.12
N LEU A 358 -3.60 -10.39 -8.29
CA LEU A 358 -4.41 -9.42 -9.02
C LEU A 358 -3.97 -9.26 -10.48
N PHE A 359 -2.76 -9.70 -10.81
CA PHE A 359 -2.17 -9.56 -12.15
C PHE A 359 -1.71 -10.91 -12.69
N GLN A 360 -1.89 -11.10 -14.00
CA GLN A 360 -1.42 -12.26 -14.75
C GLN A 360 -0.59 -11.81 -15.94
N HIS A 361 0.62 -12.34 -16.06
CA HIS A 361 1.46 -12.14 -17.24
C HIS A 361 0.89 -12.93 -18.45
N VAL A 362 0.71 -12.27 -19.58
CA VAL A 362 0.14 -12.83 -20.81
C VAL A 362 1.11 -12.75 -22.01
N GLY A 363 2.30 -12.18 -21.82
CA GLY A 363 3.32 -12.02 -22.86
C GLY A 363 3.91 -13.34 -23.33
N LEU A 364 3.44 -13.89 -24.45
CA LEU A 364 4.01 -15.12 -25.02
C LEU A 364 5.44 -14.91 -25.54
N HIS A 365 5.71 -13.75 -26.16
CA HIS A 365 7.01 -13.42 -26.73
C HIS A 365 7.72 -12.39 -25.86
N SER A 366 8.88 -12.79 -25.32
CA SER A 366 9.72 -11.91 -24.51
C SER A 366 10.36 -10.81 -25.35
N SER A 367 10.74 -9.71 -24.70
CA SER A 367 11.64 -8.71 -25.27
C SER A 367 13.07 -9.24 -25.49
N LEU A 368 13.47 -10.28 -24.77
CA LEU A 368 14.69 -11.02 -25.08
C LEU A 368 14.44 -11.94 -26.29
N ALA A 369 15.18 -11.69 -27.38
CA ALA A 369 14.96 -12.37 -28.66
C ALA A 369 15.01 -13.90 -28.52
N GLY A 370 14.01 -14.58 -29.11
CA GLY A 370 13.92 -16.05 -29.13
C GLY A 370 13.33 -16.68 -27.86
N LYS A 371 13.09 -15.92 -26.79
CA LYS A 371 12.52 -16.46 -25.55
C LYS A 371 10.98 -16.46 -25.59
N ILE A 372 10.39 -17.65 -25.49
CA ILE A 372 8.94 -17.86 -25.36
C ILE A 372 8.62 -18.01 -23.86
N GLN A 373 7.64 -17.27 -23.38
CA GLN A 373 7.26 -17.24 -21.96
C GLN A 373 5.80 -17.68 -21.78
N LYS A 374 5.59 -18.77 -21.04
CA LYS A 374 4.26 -19.30 -20.69
C LYS A 374 4.06 -19.30 -19.18
N LEU A 375 4.37 -18.18 -18.52
CA LEU A 375 4.19 -18.08 -17.07
C LEU A 375 2.71 -17.94 -16.74
N THR A 376 2.28 -18.69 -15.74
CA THR A 376 0.95 -18.57 -15.14
C THR A 376 1.13 -18.36 -13.65
N ASP A 377 0.47 -17.34 -13.11
CA ASP A 377 0.48 -17.08 -11.68
C ASP A 377 -0.50 -18.06 -11.03
N LYS A 378 0.01 -18.91 -10.14
CA LYS A 378 -0.74 -20.02 -9.54
C LYS A 378 -1.96 -19.57 -8.74
N ASP A 379 -1.93 -18.34 -8.22
CA ASP A 379 -3.01 -17.79 -7.41
C ASP A 379 -3.95 -16.89 -8.21
N PHE A 380 -3.65 -16.56 -9.48
CA PHE A 380 -4.48 -15.64 -10.24
C PHE A 380 -5.88 -16.19 -10.53
N LEU A 381 -6.03 -17.47 -10.84
CA LEU A 381 -7.36 -18.06 -11.07
C LEU A 381 -8.08 -18.45 -9.77
N LYS A 382 -7.42 -18.34 -8.60
CA LYS A 382 -8.05 -18.70 -7.33
C LYS A 382 -9.09 -17.65 -6.94
N PRO A 383 -10.25 -18.08 -6.45
CA PRO A 383 -11.24 -17.18 -5.89
C PRO A 383 -10.72 -16.58 -4.58
N LEU A 384 -11.16 -15.36 -4.26
CA LEU A 384 -10.98 -14.82 -2.91
C LEU A 384 -11.87 -15.64 -1.97
N LEU A 385 -11.28 -16.22 -0.91
CA LEU A 385 -11.98 -17.11 0.01
C LEU A 385 -12.77 -16.37 1.10
N HIS A 386 -12.55 -15.06 1.20
CA HIS A 386 -13.22 -14.16 2.12
C HIS A 386 -13.74 -12.92 1.39
N LYS A 387 -14.54 -12.10 2.08
CA LYS A 387 -15.00 -10.81 1.57
C LYS A 387 -14.74 -9.72 2.59
N MET A 388 -13.97 -8.73 2.17
CA MET A 388 -13.48 -7.63 3.01
C MET A 388 -14.47 -6.48 3.12
N HIS A 389 -14.56 -5.90 4.32
CA HIS A 389 -15.41 -4.76 4.63
C HIS A 389 -14.75 -3.88 5.68
N VAL A 390 -15.05 -2.57 5.67
CA VAL A 390 -14.61 -1.66 6.73
C VAL A 390 -15.57 -1.73 7.90
N ASN A 391 -15.21 -2.54 8.91
CA ASN A 391 -16.02 -2.73 10.12
C ASN A 391 -15.79 -1.63 11.17
N PRO A 392 -16.67 -1.48 12.18
CA PRO A 392 -16.42 -0.64 13.35
C PRO A 392 -15.19 -1.08 14.13
N PRO A 393 -14.40 -0.17 14.73
CA PRO A 393 -13.33 -0.57 15.64
C PRO A 393 -13.89 -1.39 16.80
N ALA A 394 -13.35 -2.60 16.97
CA ALA A 394 -13.75 -3.52 18.02
C ALA A 394 -12.57 -4.40 18.45
N GLU A 395 -12.53 -4.69 19.74
CA GLU A 395 -11.79 -5.81 20.30
C GLU A 395 -12.55 -7.10 19.96
N VAL A 396 -11.91 -8.00 19.21
CA VAL A 396 -12.51 -9.28 18.83
C VAL A 396 -11.94 -10.42 19.66
N SER A 397 -12.78 -11.36 20.06
CA SER A 397 -12.35 -12.54 20.80
C SER A 397 -13.24 -13.73 20.49
N THR A 398 -12.70 -14.93 20.65
CA THR A 398 -13.42 -16.20 20.44
C THR A 398 -12.95 -17.23 21.44
N SER A 399 -13.85 -18.13 21.86
CA SER A 399 -13.49 -19.33 22.62
C SER A 399 -13.05 -20.49 21.73
N MET A 400 -13.36 -20.43 20.43
CA MET A 400 -13.06 -21.49 19.48
C MET A 400 -11.57 -21.56 19.18
N LYS A 401 -11.04 -22.77 19.03
CA LYS A 401 -9.61 -22.98 18.74
C LYS A 401 -9.30 -22.77 17.25
N VAL A 402 -8.46 -21.77 16.98
CA VAL A 402 -8.02 -21.37 15.64
C VAL A 402 -7.19 -22.46 14.96
N TYR A 403 -7.42 -22.64 13.65
CA TYR A 403 -6.67 -23.53 12.77
C TYR A 403 -5.74 -22.75 11.83
N GLN A 404 -4.50 -23.24 11.66
CA GLN A 404 -3.47 -22.75 10.72
C GLN A 404 -3.20 -21.23 10.69
N GLY A 405 -3.58 -20.48 11.72
CA GLY A 405 -3.35 -19.04 11.82
C GLY A 405 -4.39 -18.16 11.12
N HIS A 406 -5.54 -18.74 10.76
CA HIS A 406 -6.75 -18.07 10.26
C HIS A 406 -7.55 -17.47 11.44
N THR A 407 -6.96 -16.46 12.06
CA THR A 407 -7.42 -15.83 13.30
C THR A 407 -8.59 -14.87 13.08
N LEU A 408 -9.43 -14.69 14.11
CA LEU A 408 -10.63 -13.83 14.02
C LEU A 408 -10.26 -12.35 13.79
N GLU A 409 -9.14 -11.91 14.34
CA GLU A 409 -8.59 -10.56 14.20
C GLU A 409 -8.35 -10.22 12.73
N LYS A 410 -7.63 -11.09 12.02
CA LYS A 410 -7.39 -10.98 10.57
C LYS A 410 -8.69 -10.94 9.78
N THR A 411 -9.69 -11.75 10.17
CA THR A 411 -11.00 -11.77 9.50
C THR A 411 -11.76 -10.48 9.70
N TYR A 412 -11.74 -9.93 10.92
CA TYR A 412 -12.42 -8.69 11.22
C TYR A 412 -11.80 -7.49 10.49
N LEU A 413 -10.48 -7.50 10.35
CA LEU A 413 -9.71 -6.54 9.56
C LEU A 413 -9.85 -6.75 8.05
N GLY A 414 -10.36 -7.90 7.60
CA GLY A 414 -10.54 -8.25 6.19
C GLY A 414 -9.28 -8.78 5.50
N GLU A 415 -8.27 -9.19 6.27
CA GLU A 415 -7.01 -9.76 5.79
C GLU A 415 -7.12 -11.23 5.38
N ASP A 416 -7.99 -11.99 6.05
CA ASP A 416 -8.15 -13.44 5.88
C ASP A 416 -9.59 -13.88 6.24
N PHE A 417 -9.90 -15.18 6.15
CA PHE A 417 -11.07 -15.77 6.80
C PHE A 417 -10.71 -16.33 8.19
N PHE A 418 -11.72 -16.58 9.01
CA PHE A 418 -11.54 -17.24 10.30
C PHE A 418 -11.76 -18.73 10.08
N TRP A 419 -10.86 -19.56 10.58
CA TRP A 419 -11.02 -21.02 10.51
C TRP A 419 -10.75 -21.61 11.89
N ALA A 420 -11.76 -22.25 12.46
CA ALA A 420 -11.66 -22.91 13.75
C ALA A 420 -12.01 -24.39 13.63
N ILE A 421 -11.42 -25.17 14.54
CA ILE A 421 -11.84 -26.55 14.74
C ILE A 421 -13.29 -26.60 15.25
N THR A 422 -13.88 -27.79 15.21
CA THR A 422 -15.29 -28.06 15.54
C THR A 422 -15.82 -27.27 16.73
N PRO A 423 -16.77 -26.32 16.52
CA PRO A 423 -17.40 -25.58 17.61
C PRO A 423 -18.25 -26.47 18.52
N THR A 424 -18.27 -26.13 19.80
CA THR A 424 -19.04 -26.79 20.86
C THR A 424 -20.12 -25.87 21.40
N ALA A 425 -21.17 -26.43 22.01
CA ALA A 425 -22.24 -25.65 22.62
C ALA A 425 -21.67 -24.71 23.71
N GLY A 426 -22.00 -23.43 23.61
CA GLY A 426 -21.46 -22.38 24.47
C GLY A 426 -20.25 -21.64 23.90
N ASP A 427 -19.67 -22.11 22.79
CA ASP A 427 -18.64 -21.34 22.10
C ASP A 427 -19.19 -20.02 21.55
N TYR A 428 -18.31 -19.01 21.50
CA TYR A 428 -18.69 -17.67 21.06
C TYR A 428 -17.65 -17.00 20.16
N ILE A 429 -18.13 -16.04 19.38
CA ILE A 429 -17.34 -14.99 18.73
C ILE A 429 -17.90 -13.66 19.21
N LEU A 430 -17.06 -12.82 19.83
CA LEU A 430 -17.46 -11.56 20.44
C LEU A 430 -16.76 -10.39 19.76
N PHE A 431 -17.56 -9.42 19.32
CA PHE A 431 -17.13 -8.13 18.80
C PHE A 431 -17.49 -7.07 19.83
N LYS A 432 -16.51 -6.64 20.63
CA LYS A 432 -16.71 -5.62 21.66
C LYS A 432 -16.25 -4.28 21.11
N PHE A 433 -17.21 -3.40 20.83
CA PHE A 433 -16.90 -2.13 20.16
C PHE A 433 -16.17 -1.18 21.11
N ASP A 434 -15.16 -0.49 20.58
CA ASP A 434 -14.38 0.49 21.36
C ASP A 434 -15.26 1.63 21.88
N ARG A 435 -16.33 1.95 21.14
CA ARG A 435 -17.39 2.90 21.49
C ARG A 435 -18.74 2.28 21.12
N PRO A 436 -19.83 2.70 21.77
CA PRO A 436 -21.17 2.33 21.31
C PRO A 436 -21.39 2.65 19.83
N VAL A 437 -21.92 1.68 19.08
CA VAL A 437 -22.15 1.80 17.64
C VAL A 437 -23.64 1.71 17.35
N SER A 438 -24.16 2.67 16.60
CA SER A 438 -25.49 2.54 15.98
C SER A 438 -25.36 1.70 14.71
N ILE A 439 -25.83 0.46 14.76
CA ILE A 439 -25.74 -0.51 13.66
C ILE A 439 -27.03 -0.41 12.82
N GLU A 440 -26.88 -0.34 11.51
CA GLU A 440 -27.99 -0.39 10.53
C GLU A 440 -28.32 -1.85 10.22
N ARG A 441 -27.30 -2.63 9.84
CA ARG A 441 -27.42 -4.04 9.46
C ARG A 441 -26.14 -4.80 9.73
N PHE A 442 -26.29 -6.11 9.92
CA PHE A 442 -25.19 -7.06 10.00
C PHE A 442 -25.30 -8.11 8.90
N LEU A 443 -24.16 -8.65 8.48
CA LEU A 443 -24.05 -9.82 7.61
C LEU A 443 -22.82 -10.62 8.05
N PHE A 444 -23.05 -11.90 8.31
CA PHE A 444 -22.03 -12.90 8.59
C PHE A 444 -22.20 -14.06 7.60
N ARG A 445 -21.13 -14.43 6.89
CA ARG A 445 -21.13 -15.57 5.97
C ARG A 445 -20.11 -16.61 6.41
N SER A 446 -20.54 -17.85 6.37
CA SER A 446 -19.78 -19.00 6.81
C SER A 446 -19.56 -20.01 5.67
N GLY A 447 -18.43 -20.69 5.72
CA GLY A 447 -17.90 -21.50 4.62
C GLY A 447 -17.22 -20.67 3.53
N ASN A 448 -16.47 -21.33 2.65
CA ASN A 448 -15.88 -20.72 1.46
C ASN A 448 -15.88 -21.71 0.27
N GLN A 449 -15.33 -21.32 -0.88
CA GLN A 449 -15.39 -22.15 -2.10
C GLN A 449 -14.51 -23.40 -2.03
N GLU A 450 -13.42 -23.38 -1.27
CA GLU A 450 -12.52 -24.53 -1.09
C GLU A 450 -13.05 -25.52 -0.03
N HIS A 451 -13.74 -24.99 0.99
CA HIS A 451 -14.30 -25.73 2.11
C HIS A 451 -15.78 -25.37 2.31
N PRO A 452 -16.68 -25.78 1.40
CA PRO A 452 -18.10 -25.40 1.47
C PRO A 452 -18.85 -26.09 2.62
N GLY A 453 -18.30 -27.16 3.18
CA GLY A 453 -18.87 -27.91 4.31
C GLY A 453 -18.53 -27.33 5.68
N ASP A 454 -17.50 -26.50 5.79
CA ASP A 454 -17.03 -25.95 7.07
C ASP A 454 -17.87 -24.73 7.45
N LYS A 455 -19.10 -24.99 7.91
CA LYS A 455 -20.11 -23.97 8.20
C LYS A 455 -20.45 -23.89 9.68
N ILE A 456 -20.69 -22.67 10.13
CA ILE A 456 -21.29 -22.33 11.40
C ILE A 456 -22.78 -22.61 11.27
N GLU A 457 -23.24 -23.58 12.05
CA GLU A 457 -24.64 -23.97 12.18
C GLU A 457 -25.11 -23.74 13.62
N ASN A 458 -26.43 -23.73 13.83
CA ASN A 458 -27.03 -23.62 15.17
C ASN A 458 -26.48 -22.47 16.03
N THR A 459 -26.15 -21.34 15.40
CA THR A 459 -25.51 -20.20 16.04
C THR A 459 -26.41 -18.97 15.93
N THR A 460 -26.51 -18.20 17.00
CA THR A 460 -27.34 -16.99 17.09
C THR A 460 -26.52 -15.74 16.90
N VAL A 461 -27.15 -14.67 16.42
CA VAL A 461 -26.58 -13.32 16.46
C VAL A 461 -27.26 -12.59 17.61
N GLU A 462 -26.45 -12.08 18.52
CA GLU A 462 -26.89 -11.43 19.74
C GLU A 462 -26.23 -10.06 19.91
N ILE A 463 -26.92 -9.11 20.51
CA ILE A 463 -26.38 -7.77 20.76
C ILE A 463 -26.59 -7.33 22.20
N LEU A 464 -25.65 -6.55 22.69
CA LEU A 464 -25.68 -5.90 24.00
C LEU A 464 -25.90 -4.38 23.81
N PRO A 465 -27.10 -3.85 24.06
CA PRO A 465 -27.38 -2.41 23.95
C PRO A 465 -26.75 -1.61 25.11
N VAL A 466 -26.50 -0.31 24.90
CA VAL A 466 -26.01 0.60 25.96
C VAL A 466 -27.05 0.83 27.06
N SER A 467 -28.31 1.01 26.66
CA SER A 467 -29.40 1.38 27.55
C SER A 467 -30.58 0.46 27.32
N GLU A 468 -31.17 -0.01 28.42
CA GLU A 468 -32.42 -0.80 28.39
C GLU A 468 -33.67 0.11 28.48
N SER A 469 -33.47 1.43 28.59
CA SER A 469 -34.53 2.41 28.89
C SER A 469 -35.44 2.62 27.67
N GLY A 470 -36.67 2.07 27.73
CA GLY A 470 -37.68 2.22 26.68
C GLY A 470 -37.91 0.98 25.81
N LEU A 471 -37.19 -0.12 26.07
CA LEU A 471 -37.37 -1.37 25.35
C LEU A 471 -38.66 -2.09 25.78
N GLN A 472 -39.76 -1.90 25.03
CA GLN A 472 -40.89 -2.84 25.00
C GLN A 472 -40.51 -4.16 24.27
N THR A 473 -39.28 -4.66 24.44
CA THR A 473 -38.73 -5.78 23.65
C THR A 473 -38.73 -7.11 24.35
N LYS A 474 -39.21 -7.20 25.61
CA LYS A 474 -39.32 -8.49 26.33
C LYS A 474 -40.19 -9.50 25.59
N GLU A 475 -41.14 -9.05 24.77
CA GLU A 475 -41.99 -9.92 23.94
C GLU A 475 -41.38 -10.22 22.56
N LYS A 476 -40.57 -9.32 21.99
CA LYS A 476 -40.06 -9.43 20.61
C LYS A 476 -38.73 -10.17 20.51
N TYR A 477 -37.83 -10.00 21.48
CA TYR A 477 -36.48 -10.56 21.44
C TYR A 477 -36.17 -11.36 22.70
N LYS A 478 -35.66 -12.58 22.52
CA LYS A 478 -35.23 -13.43 23.64
C LYS A 478 -33.95 -12.85 24.25
N ARG A 479 -34.00 -12.57 25.56
CA ARG A 479 -32.88 -12.06 26.35
C ARG A 479 -32.14 -13.21 27.04
N SER A 480 -30.81 -13.18 26.97
CA SER A 480 -29.90 -14.08 27.68
C SER A 480 -29.59 -13.55 29.09
N GLU A 481 -29.10 -14.41 29.98
CA GLU A 481 -28.84 -14.06 31.39
C GLU A 481 -27.82 -12.92 31.55
N ASP A 482 -26.87 -12.84 30.62
CA ASP A 482 -25.83 -11.82 30.54
C ASP A 482 -26.24 -10.55 29.79
N ARG A 483 -27.55 -10.36 29.58
CA ARG A 483 -28.20 -9.17 28.99
C ARG A 483 -28.05 -9.00 27.48
N PHE A 484 -27.56 -10.01 26.77
CA PHE A 484 -27.60 -10.02 25.31
C PHE A 484 -29.02 -10.32 24.80
N TYR A 485 -29.37 -9.72 23.66
CA TYR A 485 -30.65 -9.95 22.96
C TYR A 485 -30.39 -10.67 21.65
N ARG A 486 -31.06 -11.81 21.44
CA ARG A 486 -30.98 -12.55 20.17
C ARG A 486 -31.77 -11.81 19.09
N ILE A 487 -31.07 -11.39 18.04
CA ILE A 487 -31.62 -10.62 16.92
C ILE A 487 -31.60 -11.38 15.59
N GLY A 488 -30.87 -12.50 15.51
CA GLY A 488 -30.78 -13.31 14.30
C GLY A 488 -30.23 -14.71 14.59
N GLN A 489 -30.12 -15.50 13.53
CA GLN A 489 -29.53 -16.84 13.57
C GLN A 489 -28.91 -17.18 12.21
N PHE A 490 -27.95 -18.10 12.21
CA PHE A 490 -27.41 -18.65 10.97
C PHE A 490 -28.40 -19.60 10.32
N GLU A 491 -28.67 -19.35 9.04
CA GLU A 491 -29.44 -20.23 8.16
C GLU A 491 -28.59 -20.55 6.93
N LYS A 492 -28.33 -21.84 6.70
CA LYS A 492 -27.50 -22.34 5.58
C LYS A 492 -26.09 -21.70 5.48
N GLY A 493 -25.55 -21.27 6.62
CA GLY A 493 -24.24 -20.63 6.72
C GLY A 493 -24.27 -19.10 6.53
N VAL A 494 -25.44 -18.45 6.56
CA VAL A 494 -25.55 -16.99 6.50
C VAL A 494 -26.40 -16.49 7.66
N ALA A 495 -25.96 -15.43 8.32
CA ALA A 495 -26.78 -14.65 9.24
C ALA A 495 -26.75 -13.18 8.81
N GLU A 496 -27.88 -12.66 8.36
CA GLU A 496 -28.01 -11.25 7.97
C GLU A 496 -29.33 -10.66 8.47
N GLY A 497 -29.33 -9.37 8.73
CA GLY A 497 -30.53 -8.67 9.22
C GLY A 497 -30.29 -7.20 9.51
N ALA A 498 -31.37 -6.43 9.50
CA ALA A 498 -31.38 -5.06 10.01
C ALA A 498 -31.43 -5.07 11.54
N VAL A 499 -30.75 -4.13 12.17
CA VAL A 499 -30.80 -3.97 13.64
C VAL A 499 -31.91 -2.98 13.98
N ASP A 500 -32.80 -3.40 14.88
CA ASP A 500 -33.91 -2.57 15.36
C ASP A 500 -33.34 -1.29 16.01
N PRO A 501 -33.79 -0.08 15.60
CA PRO A 501 -33.32 1.17 16.18
C PRO A 501 -33.48 1.24 17.71
N SER A 502 -34.44 0.53 18.30
CA SER A 502 -34.63 0.46 19.76
C SER A 502 -33.52 -0.26 20.52
N LEU A 503 -32.71 -1.07 19.81
CA LEU A 503 -31.55 -1.76 20.38
C LEU A 503 -30.24 -0.98 20.16
N ASN A 504 -30.30 0.15 19.46
CA ASN A 504 -29.17 1.04 19.29
C ASN A 504 -29.10 2.09 20.41
N PRO A 505 -27.90 2.55 20.80
CA PRO A 505 -26.59 2.11 20.33
C PRO A 505 -26.11 0.80 21.01
N VAL A 506 -25.27 0.03 20.32
CA VAL A 506 -24.79 -1.31 20.72
C VAL A 506 -23.37 -1.25 21.27
N LEU A 507 -23.14 -1.88 22.43
CA LEU A 507 -21.82 -2.04 23.07
C LEU A 507 -21.03 -3.23 22.52
N ALA A 508 -21.70 -4.34 22.27
CA ALA A 508 -21.07 -5.54 21.75
C ALA A 508 -22.05 -6.36 20.91
N LEU A 509 -21.51 -7.09 19.93
CA LEU A 509 -22.22 -8.08 19.14
C LEU A 509 -21.56 -9.44 19.37
N ARG A 510 -22.36 -10.49 19.57
CA ARG A 510 -21.87 -11.84 19.80
C ARG A 510 -22.54 -12.84 18.87
N LEU A 511 -21.75 -13.77 18.35
CA LEU A 511 -22.24 -15.02 17.76
C LEU A 511 -22.15 -16.10 18.83
N SER A 512 -23.26 -16.76 19.17
CA SER A 512 -23.31 -17.78 20.23
C SER A 512 -23.73 -19.13 19.67
N VAL A 513 -22.87 -20.14 19.83
CA VAL A 513 -23.11 -21.52 19.38
C VAL A 513 -24.06 -22.21 20.36
N LEU A 514 -25.22 -22.67 19.87
CA LEU A 514 -26.25 -23.29 20.72
C LEU A 514 -26.08 -24.80 20.88
N LYS A 515 -25.43 -25.46 19.90
CA LYS A 515 -25.28 -26.92 19.84
C LYS A 515 -23.91 -27.27 19.28
N ASP A 516 -23.41 -28.43 19.67
CA ASP A 516 -22.17 -28.99 19.12
C ASP A 516 -22.28 -29.13 17.59
N SER A 517 -21.22 -28.70 16.90
CA SER A 517 -21.09 -28.89 15.47
C SER A 517 -20.49 -30.26 15.16
N ALA A 518 -20.85 -30.85 14.04
CA ALA A 518 -20.18 -32.04 13.50
C ALA A 518 -18.99 -31.68 12.57
N VAL A 519 -18.88 -30.41 12.20
CA VAL A 519 -17.92 -29.91 11.21
C VAL A 519 -17.12 -28.72 11.76
N TRP A 520 -15.98 -28.45 11.14
CA TRP A 520 -15.20 -27.25 11.41
C TRP A 520 -15.95 -25.99 10.98
N ALA A 521 -15.51 -24.84 11.46
CA ALA A 521 -16.21 -23.57 11.22
C ALA A 521 -15.32 -22.58 10.49
N ILE A 522 -15.79 -22.12 9.34
CA ILE A 522 -15.22 -20.97 8.63
C ILE A 522 -16.15 -19.77 8.75
N LEU A 523 -15.61 -18.59 9.05
CA LEU A 523 -16.31 -17.32 8.89
C LEU A 523 -15.56 -16.49 7.83
N SER A 524 -16.17 -16.31 6.66
CA SER A 524 -15.56 -15.76 5.45
C SER A 524 -15.97 -14.32 5.14
N GLU A 525 -17.06 -13.82 5.74
CA GLU A 525 -17.49 -12.43 5.58
C GLU A 525 -18.02 -11.92 6.91
N ILE A 526 -17.49 -10.78 7.36
CA ILE A 526 -18.01 -10.01 8.49
C ILE A 526 -18.30 -8.60 7.98
N HIS A 527 -19.56 -8.21 8.02
CA HIS A 527 -20.00 -6.87 7.65
C HIS A 527 -20.94 -6.31 8.70
N ILE A 528 -20.48 -5.31 9.44
CA ILE A 528 -21.29 -4.58 10.42
C ILE A 528 -21.42 -3.14 9.92
N LYS A 529 -22.55 -2.83 9.30
CA LYS A 529 -22.80 -1.49 8.73
C LYS A 529 -23.31 -0.56 9.81
N ARG A 530 -22.65 0.58 10.00
CA ARG A 530 -23.08 1.65 10.92
C ARG A 530 -24.10 2.55 10.24
N ILE A 531 -25.02 3.12 11.02
CA ILE A 531 -25.84 4.25 10.59
C ILE A 531 -24.90 5.45 10.46
N THR A 532 -24.75 5.98 9.24
CA THR A 532 -24.06 7.25 9.01
C THR A 532 -24.96 8.39 9.48
N GLY A 533 -24.59 9.02 10.58
CA GLY A 533 -25.22 10.24 11.09
C GLY A 533 -24.66 11.49 10.42
#